data_AF-A0A931XZ44-F1
#
_entry.id   AF-A0A931XZ44-F1
#
_cell.length_a   1.000
_cell.length_b   1.000
_cell.length_c   1.000
_cell.angle_alpha   90.00
_cell.angle_beta   90.00
_cell.angle_gamma   90.00
#
_symmetry.space_group_name_H-M   'P 1'
#
loop_
_entity.id
_entity.type
_entity.pdbx_description
1 polymer ?
#
loop_
_entity_poly.entity_id
_entity_poly.type
_entity_poly.pdbx_seq_one_letter_code
_entity_poly.pdbx_strand_id
1 'polypeptide(L)'
;MRVAVSLVALIGTLTFACAGEAPVDVDPVRDAARESGDADEDTGEPPPGDEDAAADAGAETSDAAPTDTAGDGPLVCEGSESEPNNSLPSAVSLKDIDDCDSSGGSFKGVVAGATDPDFWHFTGSDKLGCVVDPTASTKTSGVRVCVFVSCSAGTTSIKSCPKGTPATSPGGVNGCCSDGPGEVEVEHTCPLPGADDGADVYLRVDAPTATACVPYEITYHF
;
A
#
# COMPACT_ATOMS: atom_id res chain seq x y z
N MET A 1 38.75 -11.01 -41.44
CA MET A 1 39.41 -11.65 -40.29
C MET A 1 38.31 -12.25 -39.43
N ARG A 2 38.16 -13.57 -39.40
CA ARG A 2 37.07 -14.26 -38.68
C ARG A 2 37.60 -14.67 -37.32
N VAL A 3 37.07 -14.09 -36.25
CA VAL A 3 37.41 -14.46 -34.88
C VAL A 3 36.39 -15.51 -34.43
N ALA A 4 36.84 -16.74 -34.26
CA ALA A 4 36.06 -17.82 -33.69
C ALA A 4 36.12 -17.69 -32.16
N VAL A 5 34.99 -17.41 -31.52
CA VAL A 5 34.85 -17.42 -30.06
C VAL A 5 34.52 -18.86 -29.64
N SER A 6 35.45 -19.48 -28.90
CA SER A 6 35.30 -20.83 -28.40
C SER A 6 34.58 -20.78 -27.05
N LEU A 7 33.35 -21.30 -27.03
CA LEU A 7 32.52 -21.41 -25.83
C LEU A 7 32.96 -22.66 -25.04
N VAL A 8 33.64 -22.45 -23.91
CA VAL A 8 33.97 -23.53 -22.96
C VAL A 8 32.83 -23.64 -21.96
N ALA A 9 32.02 -24.69 -22.08
CA ALA A 9 30.99 -25.04 -21.10
C ALA A 9 31.65 -25.80 -19.93
N LEU A 10 31.75 -25.16 -18.76
CA LEU A 10 32.11 -25.84 -17.51
C LEU A 10 30.85 -26.45 -16.91
N ILE A 11 30.70 -27.77 -17.04
CA ILE A 11 29.68 -28.56 -16.33
C ILE A 11 30.25 -28.88 -14.95
N GLY A 12 29.95 -28.05 -13.97
CA GLY A 12 30.23 -28.31 -12.56
C GLY A 12 29.07 -29.07 -11.92
N THR A 13 29.24 -30.36 -11.67
CA THR A 13 28.35 -31.15 -10.81
C THR A 13 28.47 -30.68 -9.36
N LEU A 14 27.44 -30.02 -8.85
CA LEU A 14 27.30 -29.64 -7.44
C LEU A 14 26.68 -30.83 -6.67
N THR A 15 27.50 -31.57 -5.93
CA THR A 15 27.02 -32.55 -4.94
C THR A 15 26.68 -31.82 -3.63
N PHE A 16 25.39 -31.73 -3.31
CA PHE A 16 24.92 -31.32 -1.98
C PHE A 16 25.13 -32.47 -0.99
N ALA A 17 26.08 -32.30 -0.06
CA ALA A 17 26.19 -33.13 1.12
C ALA A 17 25.34 -32.50 2.24
N CYS A 18 24.25 -33.16 2.63
CA CYS A 18 23.52 -32.83 3.84
C CYS A 18 24.39 -33.22 5.05
N ALA A 19 25.08 -32.25 5.65
CA ALA A 19 25.70 -32.40 6.96
C ALA A 19 24.68 -32.03 8.04
N GLY A 20 24.60 -32.88 9.06
CA GLY A 20 23.51 -32.97 10.02
C GLY A 20 23.28 -31.76 10.90
N GLU A 21 22.03 -31.67 11.34
CA GLU A 21 21.54 -30.79 12.39
C GLU A 21 22.25 -31.08 13.71
N ALA A 22 22.83 -30.04 14.32
CA ALA A 22 23.22 -30.06 15.72
C ALA A 22 21.97 -29.78 16.58
N PRO A 23 21.79 -30.44 17.74
CA PRO A 23 20.71 -30.12 18.65
C PRO A 23 20.90 -28.71 19.23
N VAL A 24 19.86 -27.88 19.10
CA VAL A 24 19.76 -26.58 19.77
C VAL A 24 19.54 -26.81 21.26
N ASP A 25 20.51 -26.36 22.06
CA ASP A 25 20.42 -26.25 23.51
C ASP A 25 19.45 -25.10 23.84
N VAL A 26 18.32 -25.43 24.46
CA VAL A 26 17.27 -24.46 24.82
C VAL A 26 17.59 -23.97 26.23
N ASP A 27 18.24 -22.80 26.31
CA ASP A 27 18.53 -22.13 27.59
C ASP A 27 17.21 -21.78 28.32
N PRO A 28 17.08 -22.10 29.62
CA PRO A 28 15.84 -21.89 30.36
C PRO A 28 15.54 -20.42 30.63
N VAL A 29 14.26 -20.11 30.41
CA VAL A 29 13.51 -18.93 30.84
C VAL A 29 14.04 -18.36 32.17
N ARG A 30 14.54 -17.12 32.12
CA ARG A 30 14.72 -16.29 33.31
C ARG A 30 13.58 -15.29 33.39
N ASP A 31 12.63 -15.63 34.25
CA ASP A 31 11.64 -14.73 34.83
C ASP A 31 12.33 -13.51 35.44
N ALA A 32 12.17 -12.36 34.78
CA ALA A 32 12.36 -11.06 35.41
C ALA A 32 10.97 -10.50 35.72
N ALA A 33 10.53 -10.73 36.95
CA ALA A 33 9.46 -9.99 37.59
C ALA A 33 9.69 -8.48 37.44
N ARG A 34 8.67 -7.73 37.02
CA ARG A 34 8.53 -6.34 37.46
C ARG A 34 7.13 -5.75 37.27
N GLU A 35 6.58 -5.40 38.43
CA GLU A 35 5.68 -4.29 38.73
C GLU A 35 4.35 -4.20 37.98
N SER A 36 3.37 -4.90 38.55
CA SER A 36 1.98 -4.45 38.66
C SER A 36 1.91 -3.07 39.35
N GLY A 37 1.66 -2.03 38.55
CA GLY A 37 1.23 -0.73 39.03
C GLY A 37 -0.27 -0.58 38.82
N ASP A 38 -1.03 -0.81 39.89
CA ASP A 38 -2.40 -0.35 40.05
C ASP A 38 -2.42 1.18 40.12
N ALA A 39 -3.25 1.82 39.29
CA ALA A 39 -3.65 3.21 39.48
C ALA A 39 -5.07 3.40 38.91
N ASP A 40 -5.98 3.67 39.86
CA ASP A 40 -7.18 4.52 39.82
C ASP A 40 -8.13 4.37 38.61
N GLU A 41 -9.33 3.79 38.77
CA GLU A 41 -10.52 4.38 39.43
C GLU A 41 -10.83 5.82 38.97
N ASP A 42 -11.62 5.95 37.89
CA ASP A 42 -12.61 7.03 37.79
C ASP A 42 -13.76 6.62 36.85
N THR A 43 -14.77 5.97 37.42
CA THR A 43 -16.09 5.78 36.79
C THR A 43 -16.90 7.05 37.00
N GLY A 44 -16.69 8.04 36.13
CA GLY A 44 -17.54 9.21 36.00
C GLY A 44 -18.92 8.83 35.47
N GLU A 45 -19.85 8.60 36.39
CA GLU A 45 -21.28 8.38 36.18
C GLU A 45 -21.94 9.64 35.58
N PRO A 46 -22.60 9.57 34.40
CA PRO A 46 -23.36 10.70 33.89
C PRO A 46 -24.70 10.86 34.65
N PRO A 47 -25.12 12.10 34.97
CA PRO A 47 -26.37 12.33 35.69
C PRO A 47 -27.61 11.98 34.84
N PRO A 48 -28.70 11.46 35.45
CA PRO A 48 -30.00 11.38 34.81
C PRO A 48 -30.63 12.78 34.78
N GLY A 49 -30.87 13.29 33.59
CA GLY A 49 -31.41 14.64 33.37
C GLY A 49 -32.70 14.61 32.56
N ASP A 50 -33.79 14.49 33.32
CA ASP A 50 -35.12 15.11 33.20
C ASP A 50 -35.99 14.94 31.93
N GLU A 51 -37.19 14.46 32.26
CA GLU A 51 -38.39 14.29 31.47
C GLU A 51 -39.13 15.64 31.24
N ASP A 52 -39.95 15.62 30.19
CA ASP A 52 -41.18 16.42 29.98
C ASP A 52 -41.12 17.92 29.69
N ALA A 53 -41.37 18.24 28.41
CA ALA A 53 -42.31 19.31 28.06
C ALA A 53 -43.04 18.98 26.74
N ALA A 54 -44.34 18.66 26.88
CA ALA A 54 -45.31 18.54 25.81
C ALA A 54 -45.76 19.92 25.28
N ALA A 55 -46.36 19.88 24.07
CA ALA A 55 -47.02 20.93 23.26
C ALA A 55 -46.18 21.26 22.00
N ASP A 56 -46.70 21.29 20.77
CA ASP A 56 -48.02 21.71 20.34
C ASP A 56 -48.33 21.14 18.94
N ALA A 57 -49.61 20.91 18.67
CA ALA A 57 -50.14 20.39 17.41
C ALA A 57 -50.27 21.52 16.39
N GLY A 58 -49.31 21.61 15.46
CA GLY A 58 -49.38 22.49 14.29
C GLY A 58 -49.40 21.68 13.00
N ALA A 59 -50.59 21.37 12.51
CA ALA A 59 -50.79 20.82 11.18
C ALA A 59 -50.48 21.89 10.13
N GLU A 60 -49.44 21.71 9.34
CA GLU A 60 -49.24 22.44 8.09
C GLU A 60 -48.88 21.42 7.00
N THR A 61 -49.84 21.17 6.13
CA THR A 61 -49.67 20.53 4.83
C THR A 61 -48.64 21.30 4.02
N SER A 62 -47.53 20.66 3.65
CA SER A 62 -46.62 21.17 2.63
C SER A 62 -46.15 19.99 1.81
N ASP A 63 -46.42 20.10 0.51
CA ASP A 63 -46.07 19.16 -0.56
C ASP A 63 -44.77 18.41 -0.27
N ALA A 64 -44.90 17.08 -0.18
CA ALA A 64 -43.78 16.17 -0.20
C ALA A 64 -43.07 16.31 -1.55
N ALA A 65 -42.11 17.23 -1.62
CA ALA A 65 -41.04 17.13 -2.57
C ALA A 65 -40.43 15.73 -2.44
N PRO A 66 -40.07 15.06 -3.55
CA PRO A 66 -39.34 13.81 -3.46
C PRO A 66 -38.08 14.10 -2.64
N THR A 67 -38.04 13.61 -1.41
CA THR A 67 -36.79 13.28 -0.76
C THR A 67 -36.15 12.28 -1.68
N ASP A 68 -35.25 12.78 -2.55
CA ASP A 68 -34.13 12.00 -3.02
C ASP A 68 -33.46 11.51 -1.74
N THR A 69 -33.89 10.33 -1.29
CA THR A 69 -33.11 9.50 -0.41
C THR A 69 -31.80 9.38 -1.13
N ALA A 70 -30.83 10.21 -0.74
CA ALA A 70 -29.42 9.99 -1.03
C ALA A 70 -29.19 8.57 -0.56
N GLY A 71 -29.26 7.62 -1.49
CA GLY A 71 -29.22 6.23 -1.16
C GLY A 71 -27.91 6.01 -0.44
N ASP A 72 -27.95 5.40 0.74
CA ASP A 72 -26.79 4.92 1.49
C ASP A 72 -25.98 3.83 0.72
N GLY A 73 -26.13 3.79 -0.60
CA GLY A 73 -25.34 2.95 -1.48
C GLY A 73 -23.95 3.55 -1.71
N PRO A 74 -22.96 2.70 -2.02
CA PRO A 74 -21.63 3.16 -2.38
C PRO A 74 -21.73 4.11 -3.58
N LEU A 75 -20.95 5.19 -3.54
CA LEU A 75 -20.84 6.13 -4.65
C LEU A 75 -20.35 5.36 -5.90
N VAL A 76 -21.06 5.48 -7.02
CA VAL A 76 -20.65 4.85 -8.28
C VAL A 76 -20.12 5.93 -9.22
N CYS A 77 -18.87 5.76 -9.64
CA CYS A 77 -18.21 6.71 -10.53
C CYS A 77 -18.05 6.14 -11.94
N GLU A 78 -18.31 6.95 -12.96
CA GLU A 78 -17.92 6.57 -14.32
C GLU A 78 -16.39 6.48 -14.42
N GLY A 79 -15.88 5.45 -15.11
CA GLY A 79 -14.43 5.21 -15.25
C GLY A 79 -13.82 4.28 -14.20
N SER A 80 -14.61 3.70 -13.30
CA SER A 80 -14.19 2.68 -12.32
C SER A 80 -14.22 1.26 -12.93
N GLU A 81 -13.76 1.09 -14.17
CA GLU A 81 -13.89 -0.18 -14.93
C GLU A 81 -13.07 -1.35 -14.34
N SER A 82 -12.13 -1.04 -13.45
CA SER A 82 -11.23 -2.03 -12.83
C SER A 82 -11.63 -2.42 -11.41
N GLU A 83 -12.85 -2.10 -10.98
CA GLU A 83 -13.38 -2.51 -9.68
C GLU A 83 -13.89 -3.97 -9.68
N PRO A 84 -13.79 -4.71 -8.54
CA PRO A 84 -13.23 -4.25 -7.26
C PRO A 84 -11.70 -4.34 -7.22
N ASN A 85 -11.03 -3.27 -6.81
CA ASN A 85 -9.58 -3.24 -6.58
C ASN A 85 -9.19 -2.69 -5.20
N ASN A 86 -10.13 -2.71 -4.26
CA ASN A 86 -10.06 -2.07 -2.94
C ASN A 86 -9.06 -2.67 -1.93
N SER A 87 -8.16 -3.56 -2.38
CA SER A 87 -7.22 -4.30 -1.53
C SER A 87 -6.00 -4.81 -2.31
N LEU A 88 -4.92 -5.14 -1.60
CA LEU A 88 -3.70 -5.71 -2.21
C LEU A 88 -3.97 -6.97 -3.06
N PRO A 89 -4.75 -7.99 -2.61
CA PRO A 89 -5.01 -9.17 -3.42
C PRO A 89 -5.88 -8.93 -4.66
N SER A 90 -6.61 -7.81 -4.70
CA SER A 90 -7.46 -7.40 -5.82
C SER A 90 -6.81 -6.28 -6.65
N ALA A 91 -5.54 -5.97 -6.40
CA ALA A 91 -4.85 -4.88 -7.09
C ALA A 91 -4.86 -5.10 -8.61
N VAL A 92 -5.09 -4.03 -9.36
CA VAL A 92 -5.07 -4.08 -10.83
C VAL A 92 -3.63 -4.23 -11.31
N SER A 93 -3.35 -5.29 -12.06
CA SER A 93 -2.03 -5.49 -12.63
C SER A 93 -1.73 -4.49 -13.75
N LEU A 94 -0.63 -3.78 -13.59
CA LEU A 94 0.01 -2.93 -14.58
C LEU A 94 1.08 -3.74 -15.32
N LYS A 95 1.70 -3.12 -16.33
CA LYS A 95 2.81 -3.73 -17.04
C LYS A 95 4.06 -3.72 -16.15
N ASP A 96 4.75 -4.86 -16.09
CA ASP A 96 6.05 -4.99 -15.43
C ASP A 96 7.09 -4.02 -16.03
N ILE A 97 8.01 -3.57 -15.17
CA ILE A 97 9.05 -2.58 -15.47
C ILE A 97 10.43 -3.22 -15.26
N ASP A 98 11.34 -2.89 -16.17
CA ASP A 98 12.76 -3.24 -16.10
C ASP A 98 13.53 -1.97 -15.71
N ASP A 99 14.32 -2.03 -14.63
CA ASP A 99 14.94 -0.85 -14.01
C ASP A 99 16.08 -0.22 -14.85
N CYS A 100 16.52 -0.89 -15.93
CA CYS A 100 17.66 -0.44 -16.74
C CYS A 100 17.34 0.51 -17.90
N ASP A 101 16.08 0.79 -18.24
CA ASP A 101 15.72 1.55 -19.45
C ASP A 101 14.94 2.85 -19.18
N SER A 102 14.90 3.31 -17.94
CA SER A 102 14.03 4.41 -17.52
C SER A 102 12.55 4.16 -17.86
N SER A 103 12.13 2.89 -17.90
CA SER A 103 10.74 2.57 -18.16
C SER A 103 9.87 2.98 -16.98
N GLY A 104 8.84 3.72 -17.32
CA GLY A 104 7.74 4.04 -16.46
C GLY A 104 6.44 3.82 -17.21
N GLY A 105 5.34 4.06 -16.53
CA GLY A 105 4.03 4.07 -17.14
C GLY A 105 3.17 5.19 -16.59
N SER A 106 1.99 5.32 -17.17
CA SER A 106 0.92 6.06 -16.54
C SER A 106 -0.40 5.32 -16.65
N PHE A 107 -1.27 5.54 -15.68
CA PHE A 107 -2.62 5.03 -15.67
C PHE A 107 -3.58 6.08 -15.09
N LYS A 108 -4.87 5.87 -15.32
CA LYS A 108 -5.96 6.74 -14.86
C LYS A 108 -6.97 5.90 -14.10
N GLY A 109 -7.60 6.52 -13.12
CA GLY A 109 -8.68 5.92 -12.35
C GLY A 109 -9.56 6.99 -11.73
N VAL A 110 -10.54 6.55 -10.95
CA VAL A 110 -11.48 7.43 -10.24
C VAL A 110 -11.75 6.84 -8.87
N VAL A 111 -11.33 7.55 -7.82
CA VAL A 111 -11.64 7.18 -6.43
C VAL A 111 -13.08 7.58 -6.12
N ALA A 112 -13.95 6.64 -5.73
CA ALA A 112 -15.34 6.90 -5.34
C ALA A 112 -15.49 7.33 -3.87
N GLY A 113 -14.78 8.39 -3.50
CA GLY A 113 -14.81 8.97 -2.16
C GLY A 113 -13.86 8.29 -1.16
N ALA A 114 -13.95 8.67 0.11
CA ALA A 114 -12.98 8.30 1.13
C ALA A 114 -12.88 6.80 1.48
N THR A 115 -13.86 6.00 1.07
CA THR A 115 -13.96 4.56 1.40
C THR A 115 -13.58 3.64 0.24
N ASP A 116 -13.11 4.19 -0.87
CA ASP A 116 -12.82 3.46 -2.11
C ASP A 116 -11.34 3.59 -2.52
N PRO A 117 -10.39 3.00 -1.77
CA PRO A 117 -8.98 3.06 -2.14
C PRO A 117 -8.65 2.16 -3.33
N ASP A 118 -8.11 2.72 -4.41
CA ASP A 118 -7.74 1.93 -5.58
C ASP A 118 -6.33 1.33 -5.39
N PHE A 119 -6.20 0.00 -5.55
CA PHE A 119 -4.88 -0.66 -5.56
C PHE A 119 -4.47 -1.07 -6.97
N TRP A 120 -3.20 -0.83 -7.28
CA TRP A 120 -2.53 -1.22 -8.51
C TRP A 120 -1.23 -1.95 -8.18
N HIS A 121 -0.76 -2.81 -9.07
CA HIS A 121 0.44 -3.62 -8.85
C HIS A 121 1.27 -3.74 -10.12
N PHE A 122 2.59 -3.69 -10.00
CA PHE A 122 3.51 -4.13 -11.04
C PHE A 122 4.71 -4.83 -10.42
N THR A 123 5.38 -5.66 -11.22
CA THR A 123 6.68 -6.22 -10.85
C THR A 123 7.78 -5.34 -11.42
N GLY A 124 8.69 -4.90 -10.56
CA GLY A 124 9.97 -4.35 -10.97
C GLY A 124 11.02 -5.46 -11.01
N SER A 125 11.70 -5.65 -12.13
CA SER A 125 12.83 -6.57 -12.23
C SER A 125 14.14 -5.80 -12.24
N ASP A 126 15.13 -6.25 -11.46
CA ASP A 126 16.48 -5.67 -11.46
C ASP A 126 17.34 -6.38 -12.49
N LYS A 127 17.95 -5.60 -13.38
CA LYS A 127 19.07 -6.05 -14.18
C LYS A 127 20.36 -5.56 -13.58
N LEU A 128 21.20 -6.53 -13.20
CA LEU A 128 22.55 -6.34 -12.68
C LEU A 128 23.26 -5.07 -13.19
N GLY A 129 23.38 -4.08 -12.31
CA GLY A 129 24.06 -2.81 -12.59
C GLY A 129 23.13 -1.60 -12.70
N CYS A 130 21.81 -1.82 -12.58
CA CYS A 130 20.80 -0.79 -12.40
C CYS A 130 20.31 -0.85 -10.94
N VAL A 131 20.04 0.32 -10.37
CA VAL A 131 19.45 0.45 -9.03
C VAL A 131 18.53 1.63 -9.16
N VAL A 132 17.24 1.37 -9.11
CA VAL A 132 16.24 2.42 -9.17
C VAL A 132 15.21 2.15 -8.07
N ASP A 133 14.89 3.21 -7.33
CA ASP A 133 13.91 3.17 -6.27
C ASP A 133 12.53 3.51 -6.86
N PRO A 134 11.47 2.77 -6.50
CA PRO A 134 10.16 3.00 -7.09
C PRO A 134 9.64 4.38 -6.75
N THR A 135 9.14 5.06 -7.78
CA THR A 135 8.52 6.37 -7.66
C THR A 135 7.12 6.38 -8.25
N ALA A 136 6.25 7.20 -7.68
CA ALA A 136 4.97 7.53 -8.27
C ALA A 136 4.68 9.01 -8.08
N SER A 137 4.02 9.64 -9.05
CA SER A 137 3.65 11.05 -8.97
C SER A 137 2.26 11.28 -9.53
N THR A 138 1.62 12.34 -9.04
CA THR A 138 0.34 12.81 -9.54
C THR A 138 0.28 14.32 -9.55
N LYS A 139 -0.45 14.86 -10.53
CA LYS A 139 -0.82 16.29 -10.59
C LYS A 139 -2.21 16.55 -10.01
N THR A 140 -2.93 15.49 -9.63
CA THR A 140 -4.28 15.59 -9.07
C THR A 140 -4.17 16.02 -7.60
N SER A 141 -4.88 17.09 -7.25
CA SER A 141 -5.04 17.52 -5.87
C SER A 141 -6.13 16.72 -5.15
N GLY A 142 -5.97 16.49 -3.85
CA GLY A 142 -7.01 15.87 -3.02
C GLY A 142 -7.06 14.34 -3.10
N VAL A 143 -6.07 13.74 -3.76
CA VAL A 143 -5.76 12.30 -3.66
C VAL A 143 -4.46 12.13 -2.89
N ARG A 144 -4.26 10.96 -2.30
CA ARG A 144 -3.01 10.53 -1.69
C ARG A 144 -2.52 9.30 -2.42
N VAL A 145 -1.24 9.31 -2.79
CA VAL A 145 -0.59 8.21 -3.48
C VAL A 145 0.37 7.55 -2.52
N CYS A 146 0.27 6.24 -2.37
CA CYS A 146 1.18 5.42 -1.60
C CYS A 146 1.87 4.40 -2.50
N VAL A 147 3.15 4.15 -2.25
CA VAL A 147 3.95 3.12 -2.89
C VAL A 147 4.40 2.17 -1.78
N PHE A 148 4.03 0.90 -1.89
CA PHE A 148 4.43 -0.17 -0.99
C PHE A 148 5.29 -1.19 -1.74
N VAL A 149 6.34 -1.66 -1.11
CA VAL A 149 7.33 -2.52 -1.79
C VAL A 149 7.45 -3.86 -1.07
N SER A 150 7.48 -4.94 -1.83
CA SER A 150 7.73 -6.29 -1.36
C SER A 150 8.78 -6.96 -2.25
N CYS A 151 9.99 -7.17 -1.74
CA CYS A 151 11.04 -7.88 -2.46
C CYS A 151 10.54 -9.27 -2.87
N SER A 152 10.83 -9.67 -4.11
CA SER A 152 10.44 -10.98 -4.65
C SER A 152 11.10 -12.12 -3.87
N ALA A 153 12.23 -11.84 -3.23
CA ALA A 153 12.90 -12.75 -2.32
C ALA A 153 13.60 -11.99 -1.18
N GLY A 154 13.73 -12.66 -0.03
CA GLY A 154 14.30 -12.06 1.18
C GLY A 154 13.32 -11.18 1.95
N THR A 155 13.85 -10.29 2.79
CA THR A 155 13.05 -9.37 3.62
C THR A 155 13.16 -7.95 3.08
N THR A 156 12.03 -7.32 2.74
CA THR A 156 12.03 -5.90 2.37
C THR A 156 12.39 -5.03 3.56
N SER A 157 13.34 -4.12 3.38
CA SER A 157 13.62 -3.06 4.34
C SER A 157 13.47 -1.70 3.68
N ILE A 158 12.51 -0.89 4.15
CA ILE A 158 12.38 0.51 3.75
C ILE A 158 13.44 1.32 4.49
N LYS A 159 14.29 2.04 3.76
CA LYS A 159 15.36 2.88 4.31
C LYS A 159 14.85 4.27 4.62
N SER A 160 14.16 4.89 3.68
CA SER A 160 13.64 6.23 3.83
C SER A 160 12.49 6.51 2.84
N CYS A 161 11.83 7.65 3.03
CA CYS A 161 10.80 8.18 2.14
C CYS A 161 11.20 9.60 1.71
N PRO A 162 12.12 9.77 0.73
CA PRO A 162 12.68 11.09 0.41
C PRO A 162 11.62 12.12 0.01
N LYS A 163 10.58 11.66 -0.68
CA LYS A 163 9.44 12.47 -1.14
C LYS A 163 8.13 11.99 -0.53
N GLY A 164 8.11 11.64 0.74
CA GLY A 164 6.86 11.20 1.35
C GLY A 164 6.99 10.97 2.85
N THR A 165 6.02 10.23 3.37
CA THR A 165 5.99 9.81 4.77
C THR A 165 5.88 8.30 4.86
N PRO A 166 6.58 7.64 5.80
CA PRO A 166 6.48 6.19 5.98
C PRO A 166 5.03 5.76 6.23
N ALA A 167 4.65 4.65 5.62
CA ALA A 167 3.32 4.07 5.74
C ALA A 167 3.36 2.55 5.67
N THR A 168 2.30 1.93 6.17
CA THR A 168 2.08 0.49 6.06
C THR A 168 0.70 0.28 5.45
N SER A 169 0.61 -0.59 4.45
CA SER A 169 -0.64 -0.96 3.82
C SER A 169 -1.51 -1.79 4.78
N PRO A 170 -2.83 -1.94 4.52
CA PRO A 170 -3.69 -2.82 5.32
C PRO A 170 -3.22 -4.28 5.38
N GLY A 171 -2.43 -4.74 4.41
CA GLY A 171 -1.82 -6.08 4.40
C GLY A 171 -0.44 -6.16 5.05
N GLY A 172 0.03 -5.10 5.70
CA GLY A 172 1.31 -5.09 6.41
C GLY A 172 2.54 -4.81 5.53
N VAL A 173 2.36 -4.45 4.26
CA VAL A 173 3.46 -4.09 3.35
C VAL A 173 3.91 -2.66 3.64
N ASN A 174 5.19 -2.47 3.91
CA ASN A 174 5.75 -1.16 4.22
C ASN A 174 6.06 -0.35 2.95
N GLY A 175 6.02 0.97 3.08
CA GLY A 175 6.21 1.88 1.97
C GLY A 175 6.16 3.35 2.40
N CYS A 176 5.80 4.20 1.45
CA CYS A 176 5.68 5.64 1.66
C CYS A 176 4.38 6.18 1.04
N CYS A 177 3.87 7.29 1.56
CA CYS A 177 2.73 8.02 1.01
C CYS A 177 3.04 9.51 0.84
N SER A 178 2.40 10.14 -0.14
CA SER A 178 2.45 11.58 -0.40
C SER A 178 1.07 12.07 -0.86
N ASP A 179 0.65 13.24 -0.37
CA ASP A 179 -0.59 13.88 -0.82
C ASP A 179 -0.34 14.62 -2.14
N GLY A 180 -1.28 14.48 -3.07
CA GLY A 180 -1.27 15.11 -4.38
C GLY A 180 -1.68 16.60 -4.34
N PRO A 181 -1.16 17.46 -5.23
CA PRO A 181 -0.16 17.14 -6.26
C PRO A 181 1.23 16.95 -5.66
N GLY A 182 1.94 15.91 -6.10
CA GLY A 182 3.20 15.53 -5.50
C GLY A 182 3.82 14.28 -6.12
N GLU A 183 4.95 13.90 -5.58
CA GLU A 183 5.67 12.67 -5.87
C GLU A 183 5.86 11.90 -4.57
N VAL A 184 5.97 10.58 -4.65
CA VAL A 184 6.36 9.66 -3.59
C VAL A 184 7.51 8.79 -4.12
N GLU A 185 8.52 8.63 -3.28
CA GLU A 185 9.76 7.89 -3.56
C GLU A 185 10.05 6.98 -2.37
N VAL A 186 10.41 5.72 -2.64
CA VAL A 186 10.64 4.71 -1.61
C VAL A 186 12.06 4.17 -1.74
N GLU A 187 12.95 4.59 -0.86
CA GLU A 187 14.27 3.97 -0.76
C GLU A 187 14.16 2.63 -0.04
N HIS A 188 14.59 1.55 -0.68
CA HIS A 188 14.46 0.21 -0.11
C HIS A 188 15.69 -0.66 -0.38
N THR A 189 15.76 -1.81 0.30
CA THR A 189 16.77 -2.83 0.01
C THR A 189 16.15 -4.22 0.03
N CYS A 190 16.51 -5.02 -0.96
CA CYS A 190 16.28 -6.46 -1.03
C CYS A 190 17.58 -7.20 -0.70
N PRO A 191 17.69 -7.86 0.47
CA PRO A 191 18.95 -8.44 0.90
C PRO A 191 19.16 -9.81 0.25
N LEU A 192 19.73 -9.84 -0.96
CA LEU A 192 20.28 -11.07 -1.53
C LEU A 192 21.60 -10.84 -2.27
N PRO A 193 22.74 -11.38 -1.79
CA PRO A 193 24.00 -11.25 -2.50
C PRO A 193 23.96 -12.04 -3.82
N GLY A 194 23.95 -11.31 -4.95
CA GLY A 194 24.12 -11.86 -6.29
C GLY A 194 22.86 -12.43 -6.95
N ALA A 195 21.67 -12.03 -6.49
CA ALA A 195 20.39 -12.37 -7.10
C ALA A 195 19.72 -11.14 -7.72
N ASP A 196 18.71 -11.38 -8.54
CA ASP A 196 17.78 -10.39 -9.07
C ASP A 196 17.05 -9.73 -7.89
N ASP A 197 17.27 -8.43 -7.67
CA ASP A 197 16.68 -7.64 -6.58
C ASP A 197 15.24 -7.16 -6.94
N GLY A 198 14.56 -7.87 -7.84
CA GLY A 198 13.20 -7.55 -8.24
C GLY A 198 12.22 -7.48 -7.06
N ALA A 199 11.22 -6.61 -7.19
CA ALA A 199 10.21 -6.37 -6.16
C ALA A 199 8.81 -6.23 -6.75
N ASP A 200 7.83 -6.75 -6.02
CA ASP A 200 6.43 -6.41 -6.21
C ASP A 200 6.18 -5.01 -5.63
N VAL A 201 5.68 -4.11 -6.48
CA VAL A 201 5.33 -2.75 -6.10
C VAL A 201 3.82 -2.59 -6.16
N TYR A 202 3.25 -2.11 -5.06
CA TYR A 202 1.83 -1.81 -4.94
C TYR A 202 1.62 -0.31 -4.81
N LEU A 203 0.79 0.23 -5.69
CA LEU A 203 0.35 1.62 -5.62
C LEU A 203 -1.04 1.64 -5.00
N ARG A 204 -1.26 2.50 -4.01
CA ARG A 204 -2.59 2.82 -3.50
C ARG A 204 -2.90 4.27 -3.80
N VAL A 205 -4.06 4.52 -4.42
CA VAL A 205 -4.60 5.87 -4.58
C VAL A 205 -5.86 5.96 -3.75
N ASP A 206 -5.90 6.88 -2.79
CA ASP A 206 -7.10 7.13 -1.99
C ASP A 206 -7.39 8.64 -1.90
N ALA A 207 -8.60 9.01 -1.49
CA ALA A 207 -9.01 10.40 -1.34
C ALA A 207 -9.69 10.57 0.03
N PRO A 208 -8.92 10.65 1.14
CA PRO A 208 -9.41 10.41 2.49
C PRO A 208 -10.46 11.43 2.98
N THR A 209 -10.57 12.56 2.30
CA THR A 209 -11.55 13.61 2.60
C THR A 209 -12.61 13.80 1.49
N ALA A 210 -12.56 13.00 0.42
CA ALA A 210 -13.46 13.17 -0.70
C ALA A 210 -14.84 12.55 -0.41
N THR A 211 -15.88 13.31 -0.74
CA THR A 211 -17.27 12.86 -0.71
C THR A 211 -17.87 12.74 -2.11
N ALA A 212 -17.02 12.76 -3.14
CA ALA A 212 -17.38 12.74 -4.55
C ALA A 212 -16.30 12.00 -5.36
N CYS A 213 -16.62 11.67 -6.60
CA CYS A 213 -15.68 11.02 -7.53
C CYS A 213 -14.48 11.93 -7.81
N VAL A 214 -13.27 11.43 -7.55
CA VAL A 214 -12.02 12.17 -7.82
C VAL A 214 -11.23 11.46 -8.92
N PRO A 215 -11.26 11.96 -10.18
CA PRO A 215 -10.45 11.39 -11.24
C PRO A 215 -8.97 11.71 -11.01
N TYR A 216 -8.11 10.74 -11.26
CA TYR A 216 -6.67 10.90 -11.10
C TYR A 216 -5.88 10.30 -12.25
N GLU A 217 -4.63 10.76 -12.36
CA GLU A 217 -3.62 10.19 -13.24
C GLU A 217 -2.34 10.01 -12.43
N ILE A 218 -1.77 8.81 -12.48
CA ILE A 218 -0.50 8.47 -11.84
C ILE A 218 0.54 8.24 -12.93
N THR A 219 1.72 8.82 -12.76
CA THR A 219 2.94 8.41 -13.48
C THR A 219 3.83 7.66 -12.52
N TYR A 220 4.29 6.48 -12.90
CA TYR A 220 5.09 5.61 -12.04
C TYR A 220 6.35 5.12 -12.76
N HIS A 221 7.38 4.79 -11.98
CA HIS A 221 8.67 4.30 -12.45
C HIS A 221 9.20 3.26 -11.46
N PHE A 222 9.97 2.28 -11.94
CA PHE A 222 10.75 1.37 -11.11
C PHE A 222 12.21 1.72 -11.21
#